data_AF-A0A7K2XRQ9-F1
#
_entry.id   AF-A0A7K2XRQ9-F1
#
_cell.length_a   1.000
_cell.length_b   1.000
_cell.length_c   1.000
_cell.angle_alpha   90.00
_cell.angle_beta   90.00
_cell.angle_gamma   90.00
#
_symmetry.space_group_name_H-M   'P 1'
#
loop_
_entity.id
_entity.type
_entity.pdbx_description
1 polymer ?
#
loop_
_entity_poly.entity_id
_entity_poly.type
_entity_poly.pdbx_seq_one_letter_code
_entity_poly.pdbx_strand_id
1 'polypeptide(L)' 'MPHDDDEPIFKRSKWGTNRYHYNPANPIGAALIVITLVFVATMMIMMTNRVGPFAPDPERTGWNPPTVAPTAP' A
#
# COMPACT_ATOMS: atom_id res chain seq x y z
N MET A 1 -32.41 12.26 2.97
CA MET A 1 -32.43 10.89 3.53
C MET A 1 -31.31 10.83 4.54
N PRO A 2 -31.58 10.70 5.84
CA PRO A 2 -30.52 10.60 6.83
C PRO A 2 -29.72 9.34 6.50
N HIS A 3 -28.42 9.48 6.31
CA HIS A 3 -27.53 8.33 6.33
C HIS A 3 -27.41 7.99 7.82
N ASP A 4 -27.81 6.78 8.21
CA ASP A 4 -27.65 6.28 9.58
C ASP A 4 -26.15 6.08 9.84
N ASP A 5 -25.43 7.19 10.05
CA ASP A 5 -23.98 7.26 10.30
C ASP A 5 -23.60 6.62 11.66
N ASP A 6 -24.60 6.28 12.48
CA ASP A 6 -24.46 5.65 13.79
C ASP A 6 -24.31 4.12 13.73
N GLU A 7 -24.35 3.49 12.55
CA GLU A 7 -24.23 2.04 12.48
C GLU A 7 -22.77 1.61 12.76
N PRO A 8 -22.47 0.79 13.79
CA PRO A 8 -21.08 0.51 14.17
C PRO A 8 -20.33 -0.29 13.09
N ILE A 9 -19.07 0.11 12.83
CA ILE A 9 -18.16 -0.54 11.86
C ILE A 9 -17.95 -2.03 12.20
N PHE A 10 -17.92 -2.35 13.50
CA PHE A 10 -17.91 -3.71 14.01
C PHE A 10 -19.22 -4.01 14.73
N LYS A 11 -20.02 -4.91 14.17
CA LYS A 11 -21.26 -5.36 14.81
C LYS A 11 -20.95 -6.53 15.75
N ARG A 12 -21.39 -6.39 16.99
CA ARG A 12 -21.31 -7.42 18.01
C ARG A 12 -22.49 -8.39 17.84
N SER A 13 -22.22 -9.67 17.65
CA SER A 13 -23.27 -10.69 17.61
C SER A 13 -24.00 -10.73 18.97
N LYS A 14 -25.31 -10.45 18.97
CA LYS A 14 -26.16 -10.47 20.17
C LYS A 14 -26.65 -11.87 20.56
N TRP A 15 -26.34 -12.90 19.77
CA TRP A 15 -26.78 -14.28 20.05
C TRP A 15 -25.60 -15.24 20.23
N GLY A 16 -25.47 -15.74 21.46
CA GLY A 16 -24.70 -16.92 21.85
C GLY A 16 -23.17 -16.85 21.77
N THR A 17 -22.57 -16.08 20.85
CA THR A 17 -21.12 -16.15 20.60
C THR A 17 -20.37 -14.84 20.72
N ASN A 18 -21.03 -13.70 20.90
CA ASN A 18 -20.38 -12.42 21.20
C ASN A 18 -19.28 -11.99 20.20
N ARG A 19 -19.27 -12.56 18.98
CA ARG A 19 -18.23 -12.34 17.97
C ARG A 19 -18.46 -11.01 17.25
N TYR A 20 -17.38 -10.28 17.02
CA TYR A 20 -17.39 -9.08 16.19
C TYR A 20 -17.29 -9.47 14.73
N HIS A 21 -18.19 -8.97 13.90
CA HIS A 21 -18.11 -9.08 12.45
C HIS A 21 -18.03 -7.70 11.82
N TYR A 22 -17.29 -7.61 10.72
CA TYR A 22 -17.18 -6.39 9.94
C TYR A 22 -18.51 -6.11 9.24
N ASN A 23 -19.01 -4.88 9.32
CA ASN A 23 -20.23 -4.46 8.63
C ASN A 23 -19.88 -3.76 7.32
N PRO A 24 -19.91 -4.44 6.15
CA PRO A 24 -19.65 -3.80 4.87
C PRO A 24 -20.70 -2.76 4.48
N ALA A 25 -21.85 -2.71 5.17
CA ALA A 25 -22.88 -1.69 4.96
C ALA A 25 -22.60 -0.35 5.68
N ASN A 26 -21.58 -0.28 6.55
CA ASN A 26 -21.16 0.99 7.12
C ASN A 26 -20.34 1.79 6.06
N PRO A 27 -20.73 3.03 5.74
CA PRO A 27 -20.08 3.83 4.70
C PRO A 27 -18.61 4.16 5.00
N ILE A 28 -18.25 4.38 6.27
CA ILE A 28 -16.86 4.60 6.72
C ILE A 28 -16.03 3.34 6.52
N GLY A 29 -16.58 2.17 6.89
CA GLY A 29 -15.92 0.90 6.67
C GLY A 29 -15.63 0.67 5.18
N ALA A 30 -16.66 0.79 4.35
CA ALA A 30 -16.52 0.67 2.91
C ALA A 30 -15.51 1.67 2.33
N ALA A 31 -15.53 2.94 2.79
CA ALA A 31 -14.56 3.95 2.37
C ALA A 31 -13.12 3.55 2.72
N LEU A 32 -12.87 3.04 3.92
CA LEU A 32 -11.53 2.57 4.33
C LEU A 32 -11.04 1.41 3.45
N ILE A 33 -11.93 0.48 3.07
CA ILE A 33 -11.58 -0.61 2.14
C ILE A 33 -11.19 -0.02 0.79
N VAL A 34 -12.02 0.86 0.22
CA VAL A 34 -11.77 1.47 -1.09
C VAL A 34 -10.46 2.27 -1.09
N ILE A 35 -10.22 3.10 -0.07
CA ILE A 35 -8.98 3.88 0.07
C ILE A 35 -7.76 2.94 0.13
N THR A 36 -7.85 1.87 0.91
CA THR A 36 -6.75 0.90 1.03
C THR A 36 -6.46 0.22 -0.31
N LEU A 37 -7.49 -0.19 -1.04
CA LEU A 37 -7.33 -0.80 -2.37
C LEU A 37 -6.71 0.16 -3.37
N VAL A 38 -7.18 1.41 -3.42
CA VAL A 38 -6.64 2.45 -4.31
C VAL A 38 -5.18 2.74 -3.97
N PHE A 39 -4.84 2.85 -2.68
CA PHE A 39 -3.47 3.06 -2.24
C PHE A 39 -2.54 1.93 -2.69
N VAL A 40 -2.92 0.67 -2.45
CA VAL A 40 -2.11 -0.50 -2.84
C VAL A 40 -1.98 -0.61 -4.36
N ALA A 41 -3.07 -0.43 -5.10
CA ALA A 41 -3.05 -0.47 -6.56
C ALA A 41 -2.13 0.61 -7.14
N THR A 42 -2.20 1.84 -6.62
CA THR A 42 -1.32 2.94 -7.03
C THR A 42 0.14 2.60 -6.75
N MET A 43 0.44 2.07 -5.55
CA MET A 43 1.80 1.68 -5.18
C MET A 43 2.34 0.58 -6.11
N MET A 44 1.55 -0.44 -6.42
CA MET A 44 1.94 -1.48 -7.37
C MET A 44 2.24 -0.91 -8.76
N ILE A 45 1.38 -0.03 -9.28
CA ILE A 45 1.59 0.62 -10.57
C ILE A 45 2.90 1.43 -10.57
N MET A 46 3.19 2.16 -9.49
CA MET A 46 4.44 2.92 -9.39
C MET A 46 5.67 2.02 -9.34
N MET A 47 5.60 0.88 -8.63
CA MET A 47 6.68 -0.10 -8.57
C MET A 47 6.92 -0.78 -9.93
N THR A 48 5.85 -1.18 -10.63
CA THR A 48 5.95 -1.82 -11.95
C THR A 48 6.57 -0.87 -12.97
N ASN A 49 6.20 0.40 -12.95
CA ASN A 49 6.78 1.41 -13.83
C ASN A 49 8.13 1.94 -13.33
N ARG A 50 8.59 1.56 -12.13
CA ARG A 50 9.83 2.03 -11.50
C ARG A 50 9.91 3.55 -11.49
N VAL A 51 8.87 4.21 -10.97
CA VAL A 51 8.75 5.68 -10.91
C VAL A 51 8.60 6.21 -9.48
N GLY A 52 8.86 7.51 -9.30
CA GLY A 52 8.72 8.20 -8.02
C GLY A 52 9.67 7.62 -6.96
N PRO A 53 9.16 7.19 -5.79
CA PRO A 53 10.00 6.63 -4.73
C PRO A 53 10.61 5.26 -5.09
N PHE A 54 10.21 4.64 -6.21
CA PHE A 54 10.77 3.38 -6.71
C PHE A 54 11.63 3.55 -7.96
N ALA A 55 12.01 4.79 -8.30
CA ALA A 55 12.93 5.06 -9.39
C ALA A 55 14.27 4.33 -9.18
N PRO A 56 14.94 3.85 -10.24
CA PRO A 56 16.29 3.30 -10.11
C PRO A 56 17.25 4.35 -9.55
N ASP A 57 18.15 3.93 -8.66
CA ASP A 57 19.23 4.81 -8.20
C ASP A 57 20.08 5.26 -9.40
N PRO A 58 20.36 6.56 -9.53
CA PRO A 58 21.12 7.08 -10.66
C PRO A 58 22.56 6.56 -10.71
N GLU A 59 23.10 6.06 -9.59
CA GLU A 59 24.49 5.57 -9.50
C GLU A 59 24.68 4.09 -9.85
N ARG A 60 23.61 3.33 -10.10
CA ARG A 60 23.72 1.89 -10.43
C ARG A 60 23.87 1.64 -11.94
N THR A 61 24.58 2.51 -12.64
CA THR A 61 25.05 2.25 -14.01
C THR A 61 26.57 2.14 -14.01
N GLY A 62 27.06 0.92 -14.00
CA GLY A 62 28.44 0.60 -14.35
C GLY A 62 29.27 0.10 -13.17
N TRP A 63 29.69 -1.15 -13.24
CA TRP A 63 30.95 -1.54 -12.64
C TRP A 63 32.05 -0.68 -13.27
N ASN A 64 32.75 0.12 -12.47
CA ASN A 64 33.95 0.82 -12.91
C ASN A 64 35.15 -0.12 -12.67
N PRO A 65 35.79 -0.68 -13.71
CA PRO A 65 37.03 -1.44 -13.51
C PRO A 65 38.03 -0.56 -12.75
N PRO A 66 38.74 -1.08 -11.74
CA PRO A 66 39.92 -0.39 -11.25
C PRO A 66 40.90 -0.25 -12.42
N THR A 67 41.16 0.99 -12.84
CA THR A 67 42.23 1.30 -13.79
C THR A 67 43.54 0.94 -13.09
N VAL A 68 44.09 -0.24 -13.37
CA VAL A 68 45.44 -0.59 -12.93
C VAL A 68 46.37 0.42 -13.60
N ALA A 69 46.86 1.38 -12.82
CA ALA A 69 47.89 2.29 -13.30
C ALA A 69 49.09 1.42 -13.75
N PRO A 70 49.62 1.60 -14.96
CA PRO A 70 50.81 0.86 -15.37
C PRO A 70 51.93 1.23 -14.39
N THR A 71 52.35 0.25 -13.59
CA THR A 71 53.60 0.33 -12.84
C THR A 71 54.69 0.62 -13.84
N ALA A 72 55.30 1.80 -13.72
CA ALA A 72 56.45 2.19 -14.53
C ALA A 72 57.59 1.17 -14.33
N PRO A 73 58.36 0.88 -15.39
CA PRO A 73 59.43 -0.13 -15.36
C PRO A 73 60.58 0.22 -14.42
#